data_AF-A0A6V7KNE9-F1
#
_entry.id   AF-A0A6V7KNE9-F1
#
_cell.length_a   1.000
_cell.length_b   1.000
_cell.length_c   1.000
_cell.angle_alpha   90.00
_cell.angle_beta   90.00
_cell.angle_gamma   90.00
#
_symmetry.space_group_name_H-M   'P 1'
#
loop_
_entity.id
_entity.type
_entity.pdbx_description
1 polymer ?
#
loop_
_entity_poly.entity_id
_entity_poly.type
_entity_poly.pdbx_seq_one_letter_code
_entity_poly.pdbx_strand_id
1 'polypeptide(L)'
;MNHYRISLSWPRILPTGRPDKISQDGIQYYHNVIDEILANGIEPFVTIFHFDDVQVLYEETGGWVNESMVEYYADYARIVFREFGGKVKYWTTYNEPHVFCTGMPFVHEPSPP
;
A
#
# COMPACT_ATOMS: atom_id res chain seq x y z
N MET A 1 5.83 -24.37 -3.22
CA MET A 1 4.99 -23.16 -3.33
C MET A 1 5.52 -22.38 -4.53
N ASN A 2 4.68 -22.01 -5.50
CA ASN A 2 5.17 -21.39 -6.75
C ASN A 2 5.08 -19.86 -6.71
N HIS A 3 4.14 -19.33 -5.91
CA HIS A 3 3.96 -17.90 -5.70
C HIS A 3 3.79 -17.63 -4.21
N TYR A 4 4.24 -16.46 -3.77
CA TYR A 4 3.98 -15.97 -2.41
C TYR A 4 3.37 -14.57 -2.48
N ARG A 5 2.14 -14.43 -1.96
CA ARG A 5 1.44 -13.16 -1.94
C ARG A 5 1.80 -12.38 -0.67
N ILE A 6 2.30 -11.17 -0.83
CA ILE A 6 2.60 -10.23 0.25
C ILE A 6 1.92 -8.89 -0.01
N SER A 7 1.72 -8.10 1.04
CA SER A 7 1.38 -6.67 0.90
C SER A 7 2.56 -5.79 1.29
N LEU A 8 2.68 -4.66 0.60
CA LEU A 8 3.55 -3.59 1.04
C LEU A 8 2.78 -2.71 2.01
N SER A 9 3.50 -2.16 2.98
CA SER A 9 2.92 -1.23 3.93
C SER A 9 3.17 0.20 3.49
N TRP A 10 2.10 0.96 3.23
CA TRP A 10 2.19 2.35 2.81
C TRP A 10 2.96 3.21 3.83
N PRO A 11 2.59 3.26 5.13
CA PRO A 11 3.32 4.09 6.11
C PRO A 11 4.77 3.62 6.33
N ARG A 12 5.11 2.36 6.00
CA ARG A 12 6.50 1.88 6.08
C ARG A 12 7.38 2.47 5.00
N ILE A 13 6.86 2.65 3.79
CA ILE A 13 7.59 3.20 2.64
C ILE A 13 7.51 4.73 2.63
N LEU A 14 6.31 5.29 2.87
CA LEU A 14 6.06 6.72 2.96
C LEU A 14 5.44 7.06 4.32
N PRO A 15 6.23 7.42 5.35
CA PRO A 15 5.71 7.68 6.69
C PRO A 15 4.71 8.86 6.78
N THR A 16 4.78 9.81 5.84
CA THR A 16 3.83 10.92 5.68
C THR A 16 2.74 10.62 4.66
N GLY A 17 2.80 9.43 4.02
CA GLY A 17 1.94 9.04 2.91
C GLY A 17 2.28 9.71 1.58
N ARG A 18 3.29 10.58 1.56
CA ARG A 18 3.65 11.44 0.43
C ARG A 18 5.10 11.19 -0.02
N PRO A 19 5.44 11.52 -1.27
CA PRO A 19 6.79 11.33 -1.82
C PRO A 19 7.83 12.29 -1.22
N ASP A 20 7.42 13.26 -0.39
CA ASP A 20 8.30 14.20 0.30
C ASP A 20 9.19 13.53 1.36
N LYS A 21 8.73 12.40 1.92
CA LYS A 21 9.48 11.62 2.91
C LYS A 21 9.42 10.13 2.59
N ILE A 22 10.50 9.63 2.01
CA ILE A 22 10.67 8.22 1.67
C ILE A 22 11.55 7.53 2.71
N SER A 23 11.06 6.42 3.27
CA SER A 23 11.79 5.57 4.21
C SER A 23 12.70 4.60 3.47
N GLN A 24 14.00 4.87 3.48
CA GLN A 24 15.01 3.99 2.86
C GLN A 24 15.07 2.63 3.56
N ASP A 25 14.94 2.59 4.89
CA ASP A 25 14.89 1.34 5.66
C ASP A 25 13.64 0.52 5.30
N GLY A 26 12.50 1.19 5.06
CA GLY A 26 11.26 0.55 4.61
C GLY A 26 11.40 -0.06 3.22
N ILE A 27 12.04 0.65 2.30
CA ILE A 27 12.35 0.13 0.95
C ILE A 27 13.31 -1.05 1.03
N GLN A 28 14.40 -0.92 1.80
CA GLN A 28 15.40 -1.98 1.94
C GLN A 28 14.81 -3.23 2.56
N TYR A 29 13.90 -3.10 3.54
CA TYR A 29 13.17 -4.23 4.09
C TYR A 29 12.43 -5.02 3.01
N TYR A 30 11.69 -4.34 2.13
CA TYR A 30 10.95 -5.01 1.05
C TYR A 30 11.86 -5.56 -0.04
N HIS A 31 12.99 -4.92 -0.34
CA HIS A 31 14.01 -5.54 -1.18
C HIS A 31 14.49 -6.87 -0.58
N ASN A 32 14.84 -6.90 0.71
CA ASN A 32 15.31 -8.11 1.37
C ASN A 32 14.25 -9.23 1.33
N VAL A 33 12.97 -8.89 1.59
CA VAL A 33 11.87 -9.86 1.53
C VAL A 33 11.68 -10.39 0.11
N ILE A 34 11.63 -9.51 -0.89
CA ILE A 34 11.45 -9.90 -2.30
C ILE A 34 12.63 -10.74 -2.80
N ASP A 35 13.85 -10.35 -2.44
CA ASP A 35 15.07 -11.08 -2.81
C ASP A 35 15.10 -12.46 -2.18
N GLU A 36 14.68 -12.60 -0.92
CA GLU A 36 14.58 -13.91 -0.27
C GLU A 36 13.52 -14.80 -0.93
N ILE A 37 12.36 -14.25 -1.30
CA ILE A 37 11.32 -14.99 -2.04
C ILE A 37 11.89 -15.53 -3.36
N LEU A 38 12.58 -14.67 -4.11
CA LEU A 38 13.19 -15.04 -5.39
C LEU A 38 14.34 -16.04 -5.23
N ALA A 39 15.18 -15.89 -4.20
CA ALA A 39 16.28 -16.80 -3.90
C ALA A 39 15.80 -18.23 -3.61
N ASN A 40 14.57 -18.39 -3.11
CA ASN A 40 13.93 -19.67 -2.90
C ASN A 40 13.16 -20.19 -4.13
N GLY A 41 13.29 -19.54 -5.30
CA GLY A 41 12.64 -19.93 -6.54
C GLY A 41 11.12 -19.71 -6.54
N ILE A 42 10.62 -18.80 -5.70
CA ILE A 42 9.20 -18.47 -5.58
C ILE A 42 8.95 -17.12 -6.26
N GLU A 43 7.85 -16.98 -6.99
CA GLU A 43 7.48 -15.71 -7.62
C GLU A 43 6.71 -14.80 -6.62
N PRO A 44 7.18 -13.56 -6.37
CA PRO A 44 6.46 -12.62 -5.52
C PRO A 44 5.19 -12.11 -6.22
N PHE A 45 4.08 -12.09 -5.49
CA PHE A 45 2.83 -11.44 -5.89
C PHE A 45 2.51 -10.33 -4.89
N VAL A 46 2.69 -9.09 -5.31
CA VAL A 46 2.58 -7.94 -4.41
C VAL A 46 1.19 -7.31 -4.46
N THR A 47 0.60 -7.10 -3.29
CA THR A 47 -0.57 -6.22 -3.10
C THR A 47 -0.09 -4.85 -2.63
N ILE A 48 -0.48 -3.78 -3.31
CA ILE A 48 0.01 -2.42 -3.03
C ILE A 48 -0.62 -1.85 -1.77
N PHE A 49 -1.93 -2.02 -1.59
CA PHE A 49 -2.68 -1.56 -0.42
C PHE A 49 -3.49 -2.69 0.21
N HIS A 50 -3.38 -2.85 1.53
CA HIS A 50 -4.07 -3.89 2.28
C HIS A 50 -4.56 -3.36 3.64
N PHE A 51 -5.49 -2.40 3.56
CA PHE A 51 -6.18 -1.82 4.72
C PHE A 51 -5.26 -1.06 5.69
N ASP A 52 -4.14 -0.56 5.19
CA ASP A 52 -3.09 0.09 5.97
C ASP A 52 -2.89 1.53 5.53
N ASP A 53 -3.87 2.37 5.85
CA ASP A 53 -3.81 3.81 5.56
C ASP A 53 -2.72 4.51 6.40
N VAL A 54 -2.32 5.70 5.96
CA VAL A 54 -1.38 6.55 6.69
C VAL A 54 -2.15 7.51 7.57
N GLN A 55 -1.99 7.38 8.89
CA GLN A 55 -2.71 8.18 9.89
C GLN A 55 -2.66 9.69 9.60
N VAL A 56 -1.51 10.22 9.20
CA VAL A 56 -1.34 11.64 8.86
C VAL A 56 -2.23 12.07 7.69
N LEU A 57 -2.29 11.26 6.62
CA LEU A 57 -3.19 11.55 5.50
C LEU A 57 -4.66 11.45 5.90
N TYR A 58 -5.01 10.47 6.72
CA TYR A 58 -6.37 10.32 7.23
C TYR A 58 -6.81 11.54 8.04
N GLU A 59 -5.98 12.02 8.96
CA GLU A 59 -6.27 13.21 9.79
C GLU A 59 -6.45 14.49 8.96
N GLU A 60 -5.71 14.63 7.86
CA GLU A 60 -5.76 15.81 7.00
C GLU A 60 -6.90 15.78 5.98
N THR A 61 -7.28 14.58 5.51
CA THR A 61 -8.21 14.43 4.38
C THR A 61 -9.58 13.88 4.78
N GLY A 62 -9.69 13.22 5.94
CA GLY A 62 -10.84 12.37 6.28
C GLY A 62 -10.78 10.97 5.65
N GLY A 63 -9.64 10.60 5.04
CA GLY A 63 -9.44 9.31 4.40
C GLY A 63 -10.06 9.20 3.01
N TRP A 64 -10.41 7.98 2.60
CA TRP A 64 -10.77 7.64 1.22
C TRP A 64 -12.08 8.25 0.68
N VAL A 65 -12.85 8.95 1.52
CA VAL A 65 -13.98 9.77 1.05
C VAL A 65 -13.50 11.06 0.36
N ASN A 66 -12.23 11.42 0.52
CA ASN A 66 -11.62 12.57 -0.11
C ASN A 66 -10.90 12.17 -1.40
N GLU A 67 -11.27 12.80 -2.53
CA GLU A 67 -10.72 12.48 -3.85
C GLU A 67 -9.20 12.65 -3.96
N SER A 68 -8.59 13.51 -3.13
CA SER A 68 -7.13 13.69 -3.12
C SER A 68 -6.36 12.42 -2.72
N MET A 69 -7.01 11.47 -2.03
CA MET A 69 -6.41 10.16 -1.70
C MET A 69 -6.02 9.37 -2.95
N VAL A 70 -6.71 9.58 -4.08
CA VAL A 70 -6.37 8.94 -5.35
C VAL A 70 -4.96 9.32 -5.81
N GLU A 71 -4.60 10.60 -5.68
CA GLU A 71 -3.27 11.08 -6.09
C GLU A 71 -2.18 10.64 -5.10
N TYR A 72 -2.44 10.67 -3.79
CA TYR A 72 -1.48 10.15 -2.81
C TYR A 72 -1.18 8.67 -3.03
N TYR A 73 -2.22 7.88 -3.32
CA TYR A 73 -2.05 6.46 -3.66
C TYR A 73 -1.28 6.28 -4.97
N ALA A 74 -1.58 7.09 -5.99
CA ALA A 74 -0.87 7.02 -7.26
C ALA A 74 0.63 7.35 -7.09
N ASP A 75 0.98 8.36 -6.29
CA ASP A 75 2.37 8.69 -5.95
C ASP A 75 3.08 7.55 -5.23
N TYR A 76 2.41 6.94 -4.24
CA TYR A 76 2.91 5.75 -3.55
C TYR A 76 3.14 4.58 -4.52
N ALA A 77 2.17 4.28 -5.38
CA ALA A 77 2.26 3.21 -6.36
C ALA A 77 3.41 3.46 -7.37
N ARG A 78 3.61 4.71 -7.83
CA ARG A 78 4.72 5.07 -8.73
C ARG A 78 6.08 4.76 -8.09
N ILE A 79 6.25 5.08 -6.81
CA ILE A 79 7.48 4.76 -6.06
C ILE A 79 7.64 3.24 -5.97
N VAL A 80 6.61 2.53 -5.53
CA VAL A 80 6.61 1.07 -5.42
C VAL A 80 6.99 0.37 -6.74
N PHE A 81 6.40 0.79 -7.86
CA PHE A 81 6.72 0.23 -9.17
C PHE A 81 8.15 0.55 -9.61
N ARG A 82 8.63 1.76 -9.33
CA ARG A 82 10.02 2.14 -9.64
C ARG A 82 11.02 1.29 -8.85
N GLU A 83 10.79 1.09 -7.56
CA GLU A 83 11.71 0.34 -6.70
C GLU A 83 11.67 -1.17 -6.99
N PHE A 84 10.46 -1.76 -7.14
CA PHE A 84 10.31 -3.22 -7.13
C PHE A 84 9.86 -3.82 -8.48
N GLY A 85 9.46 -3.00 -9.45
CA GLY A 85 8.95 -3.46 -10.75
C GLY A 85 9.94 -4.27 -11.58
N GLY A 86 11.25 -4.11 -11.33
CA GLY A 86 12.28 -4.95 -11.96
C GLY A 86 12.31 -6.40 -11.44
N LYS A 87 11.73 -6.66 -10.26
CA LYS A 87 11.76 -7.97 -9.57
C LYS A 87 10.38 -8.61 -9.44
N VAL A 88 9.30 -7.82 -9.49
CA VAL A 88 7.93 -8.27 -9.25
C VAL A 88 7.09 -8.18 -10.53
N LYS A 89 6.50 -9.31 -10.92
CA LYS A 89 5.68 -9.44 -12.14
C LYS A 89 4.17 -9.36 -11.89
N TYR A 90 3.72 -9.80 -10.71
CA TYR A 90 2.31 -9.90 -10.37
C TYR A 90 1.93 -8.88 -9.30
N TRP A 91 0.86 -8.13 -9.59
CA TRP A 91 0.44 -6.98 -8.79
C TRP A 91 -1.07 -6.97 -8.57
N THR A 92 -1.47 -6.64 -7.35
CA THR A 92 -2.86 -6.31 -6.98
C THR A 92 -2.87 -4.89 -6.44
N THR A 93 -3.74 -4.03 -6.95
CA THR A 93 -3.84 -2.63 -6.49
C THR A 93 -4.40 -2.56 -5.07
N TYR A 94 -5.61 -3.10 -4.87
CA TYR A 94 -6.32 -3.13 -3.58
C TYR A 94 -6.67 -4.55 -3.19
N ASN A 95 -6.44 -4.89 -1.92
CA ASN A 95 -7.10 -6.06 -1.34
C ASN A 95 -8.59 -5.77 -1.11
N GLU A 96 -9.47 -6.64 -1.60
CA GLU A 96 -10.91 -6.67 -1.29
C GLU A 96 -11.58 -5.29 -1.16
N PRO A 97 -11.59 -4.47 -2.23
CA PRO A 97 -12.09 -3.10 -2.16
C PRO A 97 -13.56 -3.00 -1.73
N HIS A 98 -14.37 -4.01 -2.05
CA HIS A 98 -15.75 -4.09 -1.56
C HIS A 98 -15.79 -4.13 -0.02
N VAL A 99 -15.00 -5.01 0.60
CA VAL A 99 -14.93 -5.14 2.07
C VAL A 99 -14.42 -3.85 2.70
N PHE A 100 -13.42 -3.21 2.07
CA PHE A 100 -12.92 -1.92 2.53
C PHE A 100 -14.02 -0.85 2.57
N CYS A 101 -14.80 -0.72 1.49
CA CYS A 101 -15.84 0.30 1.38
C CYS A 101 -17.08 0.03 2.24
N THR A 102 -17.47 -1.24 2.44
CA THR A 102 -18.73 -1.58 3.13
C THR A 102 -18.54 -2.04 4.58
N GLY A 103 -17.38 -2.58 4.92
CA GLY A 103 -17.14 -3.31 6.17
C GLY A 103 -16.31 -2.56 7.20
N MET A 104 -15.65 -1.46 6.82
CA MET A 104 -14.88 -0.65 7.77
C MET A 104 -15.69 0.54 8.27
N PRO A 105 -15.75 0.79 9.60
CA PRO A 105 -16.61 1.79 10.22
C PRO A 105 -16.24 3.26 9.91
N PHE A 106 -15.30 3.50 8.99
CA PHE A 106 -14.87 4.83 8.56
C PHE A 106 -15.90 5.54 7.67
N VAL A 107 -16.98 4.85 7.29
CA VAL A 107 -18.14 5.41 6.57
C VAL A 107 -19.36 5.48 7.50
N HIS A 108 -19.18 5.92 8.74
CA HIS A 108 -20.31 6.45 9.50
C HIS A 108 -20.41 7.94 9.21
N GLU A 109 -21.35 8.30 8.34
CA GLU A 109 -21.99 9.60 8.40
C GLU A 109 -22.33 9.91 9.87
N PRO A 110 -22.16 11.16 10.34
CA PRO A 110 -22.69 11.54 11.64
C PRO A 110 -24.19 11.24 11.62
N SER A 111 -24.66 10.53 12.64
CA SER A 111 -26.09 10.25 12.83
C SER A 111 -26.89 11.53 12.60
N PRO A 112 -27.97 11.53 11.79
CA PRO A 112 -28.86 12.67 11.74
C PRO A 112 -29.44 12.91 13.15
N PRO A 113 -29.73 14.19 13.49
CA PRO A 113 -30.10 14.60 14.85
C PRO A 113 -31.35 13.89 15.39
#